data_AF-A0A388QN07-F1
#
_entry.id   AF-A0A388QN07-F1
#
_cell.length_a   1.000
_cell.length_b   1.000
_cell.length_c   1.000
_cell.angle_alpha   90.00
_cell.angle_beta   90.00
_cell.angle_gamma   90.00
#
_symmetry.space_group_name_H-M   'P 1'
#
loop_
_entity.id
_entity.type
_entity.pdbx_description
1 polymer ?
#
loop_
_entity_poly.entity_id
_entity_poly.type
_entity_poly.pdbx_seq_one_letter_code
_entity_poly.pdbx_strand_id
1 'polypeptide(L)'
;MENFGTLEYVLDKYSKIWSWKITGQRAVSMISRLVPEAWYGENIDEVIIPDSVESVKQIKLIMDRYPLEILSKSAWQRKIVKTYTPKPTLPPIKYNLHRAKAGEQFRGKLLNFQKEGLDFLLKSSGNALLADEMGLGKTVQTLSYVATEKQTFPVLVVAPLVTLNNWEREISKFMKKKSRNGRIIESESSTSTIIRTGKSKDLPVTDFYIINYELLYKRLSDLSKLNIRTIVCDEVHNLRSKTTQKYKAVKKLAALPSLSYRIGLSGTPFSIEVLKFGQLWIF
;
A
#
# COMPACT_ATOMS: atom_id res chain seq x y z
N MET A 1 26.14 5.95 27.25
CA MET A 1 25.60 6.31 25.92
C MET A 1 26.29 7.60 25.54
N GLU A 2 27.28 7.54 24.66
CA GLU A 2 28.00 8.74 24.22
C GLU A 2 27.02 9.65 23.47
N ASN A 3 26.92 10.91 23.91
CA ASN A 3 26.10 11.92 23.26
C ASN A 3 26.51 12.03 21.78
N PHE A 4 25.57 11.83 20.87
CA PHE A 4 25.85 11.85 19.42
C PHE A 4 26.03 13.28 18.88
N GLY A 5 25.64 14.29 19.66
CA GLY A 5 25.66 15.70 19.33
C GLY A 5 24.61 16.48 20.12
N THR A 6 24.54 17.79 19.88
CA THR A 6 23.51 18.66 20.48
C THR A 6 22.62 19.30 19.41
N LEU A 7 21.39 19.62 19.77
CA LEU A 7 20.41 20.34 18.95
C LEU A 7 20.00 21.63 19.65
N GLU A 8 20.25 22.76 18.99
CA GLU A 8 19.93 24.10 19.48
C GLU A 8 19.13 24.89 18.43
N TYR A 9 18.24 25.76 18.89
CA TYR A 9 17.50 26.69 18.03
C TYR A 9 18.11 28.09 18.17
N VAL A 10 18.78 28.55 17.12
CA VAL A 10 19.59 29.78 17.14
C VAL A 10 19.18 30.73 16.04
N LEU A 11 19.39 32.03 16.27
CA LEU A 11 19.32 33.02 15.21
C LEU A 11 20.67 33.00 14.49
N ASP A 12 20.68 32.53 13.25
CA ASP A 12 21.92 32.45 12.47
C ASP A 12 22.45 33.86 12.18
N LYS A 13 23.76 34.06 12.36
CA LYS A 13 24.39 35.39 12.26
C LYS A 13 24.42 35.91 10.83
N TYR A 14 24.54 35.01 9.85
CA TYR A 14 24.71 35.33 8.43
C TYR A 14 23.38 35.48 7.71
N SER A 15 22.52 34.47 7.80
CA SER A 15 21.20 34.49 7.16
C SER A 15 20.19 35.37 7.91
N LYS A 16 20.44 35.70 9.18
CA LYS A 16 19.50 36.40 10.08
C LYS A 16 18.16 35.67 10.24
N ILE A 17 18.15 34.37 10.00
CA ILE A 17 16.96 33.51 10.08
C ILE A 17 17.11 32.57 11.29
N TRP A 18 16.01 32.34 12.00
CA TRP A 18 15.95 31.33 13.04
C TRP A 18 16.10 29.93 12.44
N SER A 19 17.13 29.21 12.91
CA SER A 19 17.59 27.96 12.32
C SER A 19 17.93 26.95 13.41
N TRP A 20 17.96 25.67 13.03
CA TRP A 20 18.42 24.59 13.89
C TRP A 20 19.92 24.43 13.72
N LYS A 21 20.68 24.58 14.80
CA LYS A 21 22.10 24.27 14.86
C LYS A 21 22.28 22.90 15.48
N ILE A 22 22.97 22.02 14.76
CA ILE A 22 23.37 20.71 15.28
C ILE A 22 24.88 20.67 15.39
N THR A 23 25.37 20.19 16.53
CA THR A 23 26.81 20.07 16.80
C THR A 23 27.22 18.61 16.93
N GLY A 24 28.45 18.29 16.57
CA GLY A 24 29.06 16.98 16.72
C GLY A 24 29.45 16.33 15.39
N GLN A 25 30.71 15.90 15.27
CA GLN A 25 31.30 15.37 14.02
C GLN A 25 30.43 14.34 13.30
N ARG A 26 29.93 13.33 14.03
CA ARG A 26 29.12 12.26 13.46
C ARG A 26 27.73 12.75 13.06
N ALA A 27 27.09 13.59 13.88
CA ALA A 27 25.79 14.16 13.58
C ALA A 27 25.84 15.05 12.33
N VAL A 28 26.83 15.95 12.26
CA VAL A 28 27.05 16.87 11.13
C VAL A 28 27.27 16.11 9.84
N SER A 29 28.15 15.09 9.82
CA SER A 29 28.40 14.30 8.61
C SER A 29 27.16 13.54 8.11
N MET A 30 26.24 13.15 8.98
CA MET A 30 25.01 12.47 8.58
C MET A 30 23.98 13.47 8.05
N ILE A 31 23.83 14.60 8.72
CA ILE A 31 22.85 15.63 8.38
C ILE A 31 23.18 16.30 7.06
N SER A 32 24.46 16.61 6.81
CA SER A 32 24.89 17.23 5.55
C SER A 32 24.59 16.37 4.32
N ARG A 33 24.43 15.04 4.50
CA ARG A 33 24.00 14.11 3.45
C ARG A 33 22.48 14.02 3.28
N LEU A 34 21.73 14.32 4.34
CA LEU A 34 20.27 14.11 4.40
C LEU A 34 19.49 15.38 4.09
N VAL A 35 20.01 16.54 4.47
CA VAL A 35 19.38 17.85 4.33
C VAL A 35 20.18 18.66 3.30
N PRO A 36 19.74 18.75 2.03
CA PRO A 36 20.46 19.49 0.99
C PRO A 36 20.53 21.00 1.25
N GLU A 37 19.58 21.52 2.02
CA GLU A 37 19.47 22.94 2.36
C GLU A 37 20.30 23.33 3.60
N ALA A 38 21.04 22.39 4.19
CA ALA A 38 21.87 22.67 5.35
C ALA A 38 23.23 23.24 4.92
N TRP A 39 23.77 24.16 5.73
CA TRP A 39 25.10 24.73 5.52
C TRP A 39 25.97 24.58 6.79
N TYR A 40 27.28 24.64 6.62
CA TYR A 40 28.22 24.55 7.74
C TYR A 40 28.20 25.85 8.57
N GLY A 41 28.31 25.70 9.89
CA GLY A 41 28.40 26.81 10.84
C GLY A 41 29.79 27.44 10.91
N GLU A 42 30.07 28.18 11.99
CA GLU A 42 31.39 28.78 12.23
C GLU A 42 32.46 27.72 12.50
N ASN A 43 32.07 26.58 13.08
CA ASN A 43 32.93 25.45 13.36
C ASN A 43 32.68 24.28 12.40
N ILE A 44 33.73 23.49 12.12
CA ILE A 44 33.68 22.29 11.26
C ILE A 44 32.65 21.27 11.77
N ASP A 45 32.46 21.26 13.09
CA ASP A 45 31.56 20.33 13.79
C ASP A 45 30.17 20.93 14.03
N GLU A 46 29.78 21.93 13.24
CA GLU A 46 28.47 22.58 13.29
C GLU A 46 27.79 22.59 11.93
N VAL A 47 26.50 22.27 11.94
CA VAL A 47 25.62 22.40 10.78
C VAL A 47 24.39 23.21 11.15
N ILE A 48 24.07 24.18 10.29
CA ILE A 48 22.88 25.01 10.40
C ILE A 48 21.86 24.51 9.38
N ILE A 49 20.63 24.33 9.85
CA ILE A 49 19.51 23.83 9.09
C ILE A 49 18.38 24.86 9.16
N PRO A 50 17.83 25.32 8.03
CA PRO A 50 16.74 26.28 8.04
C PRO A 50 15.49 25.67 8.70
N ASP A 51 14.74 26.49 9.45
CA ASP A 51 13.51 26.04 10.10
C ASP A 51 12.39 25.84 9.06
N SER A 52 12.20 24.59 8.64
CA SER A 52 11.12 24.16 7.76
C SER A 52 10.41 22.92 8.32
N VAL A 53 9.17 22.69 7.86
CA VAL A 53 8.38 21.48 8.21
C VAL A 53 9.14 20.21 7.81
N GLU A 54 9.89 20.23 6.71
CA GLU A 54 10.66 19.09 6.24
C GLU A 54 11.94 18.91 7.05
N SER A 55 12.65 19.99 7.35
CA SER A 55 13.84 20.00 8.22
C SER A 55 13.56 19.38 9.58
N VAL A 56 12.47 19.78 10.24
CA VAL A 56 12.09 19.26 11.57
C VAL A 56 11.76 17.76 11.51
N LYS A 57 11.13 17.27 10.43
CA LYS A 57 10.89 15.83 10.22
C LYS A 57 12.19 15.05 10.05
N GLN A 58 13.13 15.57 9.27
CA GLN A 58 14.41 14.91 9.02
C GLN A 58 15.26 14.84 10.28
N ILE A 59 15.33 15.93 11.06
CA ILE A 59 16.00 15.96 12.36
C ILE A 59 15.39 14.91 13.30
N LYS A 60 14.06 14.82 13.39
CA LYS A 60 13.38 13.81 14.22
C LYS A 60 13.76 12.37 13.83
N LEU A 61 13.76 12.07 12.53
CA LEU A 61 14.07 10.74 12.01
C LEU A 61 15.51 10.31 12.34
N ILE A 62 16.44 11.26 12.39
CA ILE A 62 17.82 11.03 12.83
C ILE A 62 17.84 10.80 14.34
N MET A 63 17.14 11.62 15.12
CA MET A 63 17.09 11.50 16.58
C MET A 63 16.49 10.18 17.06
N ASP A 64 15.56 9.58 16.30
CA ASP A 64 15.00 8.25 16.60
C ASP A 64 16.06 7.13 16.49
N ARG A 65 17.14 7.33 15.72
CA ARG A 65 18.25 6.36 15.56
C ARG A 65 19.51 6.76 16.33
N TYR A 66 19.76 8.05 16.47
CA TYR A 66 20.95 8.64 17.07
C TYR A 66 20.53 9.79 17.99
N PRO A 67 20.34 9.52 19.30
CA PRO A 67 19.84 10.52 20.22
C PRO A 67 20.76 11.75 20.30
N LEU A 68 20.19 12.93 20.04
CA LEU A 68 20.84 14.22 20.22
C LEU A 68 20.38 14.85 21.53
N GLU A 69 21.27 15.55 22.23
CA GLU A 69 20.92 16.33 23.39
C GLU A 69 20.23 17.63 22.97
N ILE A 70 18.96 17.79 23.36
CA ILE A 70 18.15 18.95 22.98
C ILE A 70 18.40 20.08 23.99
N LEU A 71 19.11 21.11 23.56
CA LEU A 71 19.36 22.31 24.37
C LEU A 71 18.11 23.22 24.36
N SER A 72 17.47 23.38 23.20
CA SER A 72 16.28 24.23 23.04
C SER A 72 14.96 23.45 23.14
N LYS A 73 14.72 22.77 24.27
CA LYS A 73 13.58 21.85 24.48
C LYS A 73 12.21 22.47 24.15
N SER A 74 11.95 23.70 24.60
CA SER A 74 10.66 24.39 24.38
C SER A 74 10.43 24.82 22.92
N ALA A 75 11.50 25.14 22.18
CA ALA A 75 11.41 25.43 20.75
C ALA A 75 11.12 24.14 19.98
N TRP A 76 11.85 23.07 20.31
CA TRP A 76 11.68 21.75 19.71
C TRP A 76 10.27 21.20 19.92
N GLN A 77 9.76 21.22 21.15
CA GLN A 77 8.40 20.76 21.46
C GLN A 77 7.32 21.54 20.69
N ARG A 78 7.42 22.86 20.59
CA ARG A 78 6.43 23.66 19.83
C ARG A 78 6.44 23.35 18.34
N LYS A 79 7.63 23.13 17.76
CA LYS A 79 7.81 22.94 16.32
C LYS A 79 7.49 21.50 15.90
N ILE A 80 7.81 20.50 16.72
CA ILE A 80 7.49 19.09 16.47
C ILE A 80 5.98 18.81 16.52
N VAL A 81 5.25 19.51 17.40
CA VAL A 81 3.79 19.39 17.52
C VAL A 81 3.10 19.94 16.27
N LYS A 82 3.58 21.06 15.73
CA LYS A 82 3.05 21.63 14.47
C LYS A 82 3.35 20.79 13.22
N THR A 83 4.41 19.97 13.25
CA THR A 83 4.73 19.03 12.16
C THR A 83 3.85 17.79 12.18
N TYR A 84 3.26 17.46 13.33
CA TYR A 84 2.23 16.44 13.48
C TYR A 84 0.87 17.07 13.15
N THR A 85 0.43 16.97 11.90
CA THR A 85 -1.02 16.83 11.69
C THR A 85 -1.37 15.50 12.34
N PRO A 86 -2.19 15.46 13.42
CA PRO A 86 -2.67 14.19 13.92
C PRO A 86 -3.37 13.51 12.74
N LYS A 87 -2.87 12.33 12.35
CA LYS A 87 -3.61 11.51 11.40
C LYS A 87 -5.01 11.36 12.00
N PRO A 88 -6.08 11.62 11.23
CA PRO A 88 -7.42 11.33 11.71
C PRO A 88 -7.45 9.86 12.13
N THR A 89 -7.49 9.61 13.43
CA THR A 89 -7.81 8.30 13.97
C THR A 89 -9.29 8.15 13.70
N LEU A 90 -9.62 7.53 12.56
CA LEU A 90 -10.98 7.08 12.33
C LEU A 90 -11.35 6.22 13.55
N PRO A 91 -12.47 6.51 14.24
CA PRO A 91 -12.92 5.65 15.31
C PRO A 91 -12.99 4.23 14.74
N PRO A 92 -12.54 3.20 15.48
CA PRO A 92 -12.63 1.83 15.00
C PRO A 92 -14.10 1.58 14.67
N ILE A 93 -14.37 1.40 13.37
CA ILE A 93 -15.72 1.07 12.93
C ILE A 93 -15.97 -0.32 13.50
N LYS A 94 -16.80 -0.41 14.55
CA LYS A 94 -17.31 -1.69 15.04
C LYS A 94 -18.27 -2.22 14.00
N TYR A 95 -17.73 -2.83 12.95
CA TYR A 95 -18.53 -3.68 12.10
C TYR A 95 -18.94 -4.88 12.97
N ASN A 96 -20.23 -5.01 13.24
CA ASN A 96 -20.78 -6.29 13.67
C ASN A 96 -20.63 -7.23 12.48
N LEU A 97 -19.51 -7.94 12.44
CA LEU A 97 -19.21 -8.92 11.40
C LEU A 97 -19.97 -10.20 11.71
N HIS A 98 -20.68 -10.69 10.71
CA HIS A 98 -21.38 -11.96 10.76
C HIS A 98 -20.63 -12.99 9.93
N ARG A 99 -20.98 -14.27 10.10
CA ARG A 99 -20.39 -15.36 9.32
C ARG A 99 -21.11 -15.47 7.98
N ALA A 100 -20.60 -14.78 6.96
CA ALA A 100 -21.14 -14.85 5.60
C ALA A 100 -20.95 -16.24 4.97
N LYS A 101 -21.84 -16.60 4.04
CA LYS A 101 -21.76 -17.81 3.23
C LYS A 101 -21.22 -17.46 1.85
N ALA A 102 -20.23 -18.23 1.38
CA ALA A 102 -19.69 -18.06 0.03
C ALA A 102 -20.74 -18.43 -1.04
N GLY A 103 -20.69 -17.74 -2.17
CA GLY A 103 -21.54 -18.01 -3.33
C GLY A 103 -21.26 -19.37 -3.96
N GLU A 104 -22.23 -19.86 -4.75
CA GLU A 104 -22.21 -21.21 -5.33
C GLU A 104 -21.02 -21.48 -6.27
N GLN A 105 -20.42 -20.44 -6.83
CA GLN A 105 -19.24 -20.55 -7.69
C GLN A 105 -17.98 -20.92 -6.89
N PHE A 106 -17.96 -20.68 -5.57
CA PHE A 106 -16.86 -21.04 -4.70
C PHE A 106 -16.90 -22.52 -4.33
N ARG A 107 -15.77 -23.23 -4.44
CA ARG A 107 -15.58 -24.60 -3.96
C ARG A 107 -14.98 -24.59 -2.57
N GLY A 108 -15.47 -25.45 -1.68
CA GLY A 108 -14.88 -25.64 -0.35
C GLY A 108 -15.59 -24.90 0.77
N LYS A 109 -15.07 -25.04 2.00
CA LYS A 109 -15.64 -24.47 3.23
C LYS A 109 -14.69 -23.44 3.82
N LEU A 110 -15.22 -22.24 4.07
CA LEU A 110 -14.49 -21.18 4.78
C LEU A 110 -14.43 -21.48 6.29
N LEU A 111 -13.30 -21.15 6.90
CA LEU A 111 -13.15 -21.11 8.36
C LEU A 111 -13.98 -19.94 8.95
N ASN A 112 -14.28 -19.97 10.25
CA ASN A 112 -15.17 -18.97 10.86
C ASN A 112 -14.64 -17.53 10.69
N PHE A 113 -13.36 -17.29 10.93
CA PHE A 113 -12.75 -15.98 10.73
C PHE A 113 -12.73 -15.57 9.23
N GLN A 114 -12.63 -16.53 8.30
CA GLN A 114 -12.70 -16.24 6.86
C GLN A 114 -14.12 -15.84 6.43
N LYS A 115 -15.15 -16.37 7.09
CA LYS A 115 -16.54 -15.95 6.87
C LYS A 115 -16.78 -14.53 7.37
N GLU A 116 -16.16 -14.14 8.47
CA GLU A 116 -16.18 -12.76 8.98
C GLU A 116 -15.41 -11.82 8.04
N GLY A 117 -14.25 -12.25 7.52
CA GLY A 117 -13.52 -11.52 6.49
C GLY A 117 -14.33 -11.36 5.20
N LEU A 118 -15.09 -12.38 4.78
CA LEU A 118 -16.01 -12.27 3.66
C LEU A 118 -17.12 -11.24 3.92
N ASP A 119 -17.74 -11.24 5.10
CA ASP A 119 -18.76 -10.26 5.47
C ASP A 119 -18.20 -8.83 5.48
N PHE A 120 -16.96 -8.66 5.94
CA PHE A 120 -16.24 -7.39 5.85
C PHE A 120 -16.10 -6.91 4.40
N LEU A 121 -15.68 -7.79 3.49
CA LEU A 121 -15.56 -7.46 2.06
C LEU A 121 -16.92 -7.10 1.42
N LEU A 122 -17.99 -7.83 1.76
CA LEU A 122 -19.34 -7.54 1.26
C LEU A 122 -19.86 -6.18 1.75
N LYS A 123 -19.49 -5.78 2.97
CA LYS A 123 -19.85 -4.47 3.54
C LYS A 123 -18.96 -3.32 3.09
N SER A 124 -17.88 -3.58 2.36
CA SER A 124 -16.90 -2.56 1.98
C SER A 124 -17.28 -1.74 0.73
N SER A 125 -18.49 -1.95 0.19
CA SER A 125 -18.99 -1.29 -1.04
C SER A 125 -17.99 -1.35 -2.20
N GLY A 126 -17.27 -2.46 -2.27
CA GLY A 126 -16.29 -2.75 -3.33
C GLY A 126 -14.89 -2.18 -3.15
N ASN A 127 -14.60 -1.38 -2.13
CA ASN A 127 -13.22 -0.95 -1.83
C ASN A 127 -12.76 -1.53 -0.48
N ALA A 128 -11.80 -2.45 -0.50
CA ALA A 128 -11.34 -3.13 0.71
C ALA A 128 -9.82 -3.32 0.77
N LEU A 129 -9.32 -3.42 1.99
CA LEU A 129 -7.94 -3.76 2.29
C LEU A 129 -7.91 -4.82 3.40
N LEU A 130 -7.53 -6.04 3.05
CA LEU A 130 -7.30 -7.13 3.99
C LEU A 130 -5.84 -7.10 4.44
N ALA A 131 -5.62 -6.72 5.69
CA ALA A 131 -4.30 -6.64 6.31
C ALA A 131 -4.08 -7.74 7.37
N ASP A 132 -4.77 -8.87 7.21
CA ASP A 132 -4.64 -10.05 8.06
C ASP A 132 -3.22 -10.64 7.99
N GLU A 133 -2.81 -11.35 9.04
CA GLU A 133 -1.51 -12.03 9.08
C GLU A 133 -1.30 -12.98 7.88
N MET A 134 -0.03 -13.18 7.53
CA MET A 134 0.36 -14.15 6.50
C MET A 134 -0.09 -15.56 6.92
N GLY A 135 -0.61 -16.34 5.97
CA GLY A 135 -1.10 -17.71 6.24
C GLY A 135 -2.57 -17.83 6.62
N LEU A 136 -3.29 -16.74 6.92
CA LEU A 136 -4.74 -16.78 7.23
C LEU A 136 -5.65 -17.01 6.00
N GLY A 137 -5.09 -17.16 4.80
CA GLY A 137 -5.86 -17.47 3.61
C GLY A 137 -6.61 -16.27 3.02
N LYS A 138 -5.97 -15.09 3.00
CA LYS A 138 -6.48 -13.88 2.33
C LYS A 138 -6.94 -14.15 0.89
N THR A 139 -6.15 -14.92 0.13
CA THR A 139 -6.50 -15.36 -1.23
C THR A 139 -7.85 -16.08 -1.27
N VAL A 140 -8.10 -16.99 -0.33
CA VAL A 140 -9.35 -17.77 -0.24
C VAL A 140 -10.53 -16.85 0.09
N GLN A 141 -10.35 -15.92 1.03
CA GLN A 141 -11.36 -14.91 1.35
C GLN A 141 -11.69 -14.05 0.11
N THR A 142 -10.68 -13.58 -0.63
CA THR A 142 -10.88 -12.78 -1.85
C THR A 142 -11.61 -13.55 -2.94
N LEU A 143 -11.24 -14.81 -3.19
CA LEU A 143 -11.92 -15.65 -4.18
C LEU A 143 -13.37 -15.92 -3.76
N SER A 144 -13.63 -16.13 -2.47
CA SER A 144 -14.99 -16.29 -1.95
C SER A 144 -15.82 -15.02 -2.12
N TYR A 145 -15.22 -13.84 -1.99
CA TYR A 145 -15.88 -12.57 -2.27
C TYR A 145 -16.22 -12.42 -3.75
N VAL A 146 -15.25 -12.69 -4.64
CA VAL A 146 -15.47 -12.66 -6.10
C VAL A 146 -16.61 -13.61 -6.52
N ALA A 147 -16.72 -14.77 -5.87
CA ALA A 147 -17.78 -15.75 -6.13
C ALA A 147 -19.16 -15.35 -5.58
N THR A 148 -19.20 -14.49 -4.57
CA THR A 148 -20.42 -14.10 -3.85
C THR A 148 -20.99 -12.80 -4.41
N GLU A 149 -20.14 -11.82 -4.69
CA GLU A 149 -20.52 -10.52 -5.18
C GLU A 149 -20.91 -10.55 -6.66
N LYS A 150 -21.86 -9.71 -7.06
CA LYS A 150 -22.40 -9.69 -8.41
C LYS A 150 -21.50 -8.89 -9.35
N GLN A 151 -21.37 -9.39 -10.58
CA GLN A 151 -20.69 -8.70 -11.68
C GLN A 151 -19.23 -8.34 -11.35
N THR A 152 -18.49 -9.25 -10.72
CA THR A 152 -17.08 -9.08 -10.34
C THR A 152 -16.10 -9.36 -11.50
N PHE A 153 -16.54 -10.08 -12.53
CA PHE A 153 -15.71 -10.49 -13.66
C PHE A 153 -15.72 -9.47 -14.83
N PRO A 154 -14.61 -9.33 -15.57
CA PRO A 154 -13.32 -10.01 -15.39
C PRO A 154 -12.51 -9.46 -14.20
N VAL A 155 -11.70 -10.33 -13.59
CA VAL A 155 -10.87 -10.00 -12.42
C VAL A 155 -9.41 -9.90 -12.83
N LEU A 156 -8.75 -8.80 -12.47
CA LEU A 156 -7.30 -8.63 -12.60
C LEU A 156 -6.61 -8.82 -11.26
N VAL A 157 -5.82 -9.88 -11.14
CA VAL A 157 -4.92 -10.12 -10.02
C VAL A 157 -3.54 -9.57 -10.34
N VAL A 158 -3.09 -8.63 -9.53
CA VAL A 158 -1.76 -8.04 -9.58
C VAL A 158 -0.99 -8.56 -8.38
N ALA A 159 0.08 -9.33 -8.61
CA ALA A 159 0.80 -9.97 -7.52
C ALA A 159 2.32 -10.03 -7.77
N PRO A 160 3.14 -10.26 -6.73
CA PRO A 160 4.56 -10.57 -6.91
C PRO A 160 4.80 -11.76 -7.84
N LEU A 161 5.93 -11.79 -8.54
CA LEU A 161 6.23 -12.82 -9.53
C LEU A 161 6.16 -14.23 -8.94
N VAL A 162 6.59 -14.37 -7.68
CA VAL A 162 6.65 -15.64 -6.95
C VAL A 162 5.26 -16.20 -6.59
N THR A 163 4.22 -15.37 -6.51
CA THR A 163 2.87 -15.81 -6.14
C THR A 163 1.92 -15.98 -7.33
N LEU A 164 2.31 -15.63 -8.57
CA LEU A 164 1.44 -15.75 -9.74
C LEU A 164 0.92 -17.19 -9.95
N ASN A 165 1.83 -18.17 -9.92
CA ASN A 165 1.44 -19.58 -10.08
C ASN A 165 0.59 -20.05 -8.90
N ASN A 166 0.81 -19.48 -7.70
CA ASN A 166 -0.01 -19.81 -6.55
C ASN A 166 -1.46 -19.32 -6.77
N TRP A 167 -1.62 -18.09 -7.22
CA TRP A 167 -2.93 -17.54 -7.57
C TRP A 167 -3.67 -18.39 -8.62
N GLU A 168 -2.98 -18.80 -9.68
CA GLU A 168 -3.57 -19.69 -10.70
C GLU A 168 -4.05 -21.01 -10.11
N ARG A 169 -3.23 -21.67 -9.28
CA ARG A 169 -3.61 -22.92 -8.60
C ARG A 169 -4.81 -22.71 -7.68
N GLU A 170 -4.83 -21.65 -6.89
CA GLU A 170 -5.92 -21.37 -5.95
C GLU A 170 -7.22 -21.01 -6.68
N ILE A 171 -7.14 -20.27 -7.79
CA ILE A 171 -8.29 -20.03 -8.68
C ILE A 171 -8.83 -21.35 -9.22
N SER A 172 -7.98 -22.22 -9.75
CA SER A 172 -8.41 -23.52 -10.29
C SER A 172 -9.06 -24.41 -9.22
N LYS A 173 -8.49 -24.40 -8.01
CA LYS A 173 -8.96 -25.18 -6.87
C LYS A 173 -10.29 -24.67 -6.31
N PHE A 174 -10.42 -23.36 -6.12
CA PHE A 174 -11.52 -22.75 -5.37
C PHE A 174 -12.64 -22.16 -6.23
N MET A 175 -12.45 -21.96 -7.54
CA MET A 175 -13.47 -21.33 -8.41
C MET A 175 -14.02 -22.32 -9.44
N LYS A 176 -15.33 -22.58 -9.37
CA LYS A 176 -16.09 -23.27 -10.43
C LYS A 176 -16.25 -22.36 -11.64
N LYS A 177 -16.31 -22.93 -12.83
CA LYS A 177 -16.64 -22.18 -14.05
C LYS A 177 -18.11 -21.75 -14.00
N LYS A 178 -18.35 -20.48 -14.35
CA LYS A 178 -19.69 -19.94 -14.55
C LYS A 178 -19.90 -19.72 -16.05
N SER A 179 -20.90 -20.39 -16.61
CA SER A 179 -21.29 -20.21 -18.00
C SER A 179 -21.86 -18.81 -18.22
N ARG A 180 -21.86 -18.34 -19.47
CA ARG A 180 -22.40 -17.03 -19.87
C ARG A 180 -23.88 -16.85 -19.53
N ASN A 181 -24.63 -17.96 -19.42
CA ASN A 181 -26.04 -17.96 -18.98
C ASN A 181 -26.21 -17.99 -17.45
N GLY A 182 -25.13 -17.83 -16.69
CA GLY A 182 -25.14 -17.82 -15.23
C GLY A 182 -25.11 -19.20 -14.57
N ARG A 183 -25.20 -20.30 -15.34
CA ARG A 183 -25.15 -21.67 -14.79
C ARG A 183 -23.73 -22.02 -14.35
N ILE A 184 -23.64 -22.67 -13.20
CA ILE A 184 -22.37 -23.15 -12.66
C ILE A 184 -22.09 -24.54 -13.21
N ILE A 185 -20.90 -24.73 -13.76
CA ILE A 185 -20.45 -26.01 -14.29
C ILE A 185 -19.58 -26.66 -13.22
N GLU A 186 -20.09 -27.71 -12.58
CA GLU A 186 -19.45 -28.28 -11.40
C GLU A 186 -18.12 -28.97 -11.69
N SER A 187 -17.94 -29.50 -12.90
CA SER A 187 -16.75 -30.25 -13.33
C SER A 187 -15.58 -29.36 -13.78
N GLU A 188 -15.82 -28.07 -14.07
CA GLU A 188 -14.80 -27.20 -14.67
C GLU A 188 -14.37 -26.08 -13.72
N SER A 189 -13.11 -25.66 -13.79
CA SER A 189 -12.62 -24.48 -13.06
C SER A 189 -12.76 -23.21 -13.88
N SER A 190 -12.81 -22.05 -13.21
CA SER A 190 -12.72 -20.76 -13.88
C SER A 190 -11.46 -20.64 -14.75
N THR A 191 -11.57 -19.88 -15.83
CA THR A 191 -10.46 -19.66 -16.76
C THR A 191 -9.52 -18.58 -16.24
N SER A 192 -8.21 -18.81 -16.33
CA SER A 192 -7.19 -17.84 -15.91
C SER A 192 -6.07 -17.71 -16.94
N THR A 193 -5.54 -16.50 -17.11
CA THR A 193 -4.38 -16.23 -17.98
C THR A 193 -3.28 -15.53 -17.20
N ILE A 194 -2.09 -16.15 -17.11
CA ILE A 194 -0.90 -15.49 -16.60
C ILE A 194 -0.21 -14.69 -17.70
N ILE A 195 -0.08 -13.38 -17.50
CA ILE A 195 0.62 -12.47 -18.40
C ILE A 195 2.10 -12.44 -18.03
N ARG A 196 2.94 -13.17 -18.78
CA ARG A 196 4.39 -13.29 -18.51
C ARG A 196 5.27 -12.36 -19.35
N THR A 197 4.72 -11.77 -20.40
CA THR A 197 5.47 -10.94 -21.36
C THR A 197 4.97 -9.50 -21.35
N GLY A 198 5.89 -8.54 -21.48
CA GLY A 198 5.59 -7.13 -21.62
C GLY A 198 5.21 -6.71 -23.05
N LYS A 199 5.31 -7.61 -24.04
CA LYS A 199 4.93 -7.29 -25.42
C LYS A 199 3.42 -7.11 -25.51
N SER A 200 2.98 -6.00 -26.10
CA SER A 200 1.55 -5.77 -26.36
C SER A 200 1.05 -6.83 -27.32
N LYS A 201 -0.04 -7.48 -26.94
CA LYS A 201 -0.73 -8.52 -27.70
C LYS A 201 -2.15 -8.63 -27.16
N ASP A 202 -3.09 -8.94 -28.05
CA ASP A 202 -4.45 -9.26 -27.64
C ASP A 202 -4.45 -10.41 -26.62
N LEU A 203 -5.18 -10.17 -25.53
CA LEU A 203 -5.32 -11.11 -24.44
C LEU A 203 -6.56 -11.98 -24.68
N PRO A 204 -6.48 -13.30 -24.42
CA PRO A 204 -7.64 -14.18 -24.56
C PRO A 204 -8.72 -13.80 -23.55
N VAL A 205 -9.99 -13.98 -23.93
CA VAL A 205 -11.11 -13.71 -23.04
C VAL A 205 -11.15 -14.77 -21.93
N THR A 206 -10.78 -14.36 -20.72
CA THR A 206 -10.77 -15.22 -19.53
C THR A 206 -11.39 -14.53 -18.32
N ASP A 207 -11.77 -15.32 -17.32
CA ASP A 207 -12.39 -14.83 -16.09
C ASP A 207 -11.37 -14.08 -15.23
N PHE A 208 -10.15 -14.62 -15.13
CA PHE A 208 -9.05 -14.06 -14.34
C PHE A 208 -7.82 -13.74 -15.21
N TYR A 209 -7.29 -12.54 -15.06
CA TYR A 209 -5.98 -12.15 -15.56
C TYR A 209 -5.03 -12.02 -14.39
N ILE A 210 -3.85 -12.64 -14.48
CA ILE A 210 -2.84 -12.62 -13.42
C ILE A 210 -1.57 -11.99 -13.99
N ILE A 211 -1.09 -10.92 -13.37
CA ILE A 211 0.06 -10.16 -13.87
C ILE A 211 0.98 -9.72 -12.74
N ASN A 212 2.27 -9.65 -13.05
CA ASN A 212 3.25 -9.06 -12.15
C ASN A 212 3.23 -7.52 -12.19
N TYR A 213 3.51 -6.88 -11.05
CA TYR A 213 3.62 -5.42 -10.91
C TYR A 213 4.50 -4.74 -11.97
N GLU A 214 5.63 -5.33 -12.37
CA GLU A 214 6.57 -4.73 -13.34
C GLU A 214 5.99 -4.69 -14.77
N LEU A 215 5.08 -5.60 -15.10
CA LEU A 215 4.51 -5.71 -16.44
C LEU A 215 3.29 -4.81 -16.64
N LEU A 216 2.69 -4.29 -15.57
CA LEU A 216 1.48 -3.46 -15.62
C LEU A 216 1.63 -2.26 -16.54
N TYR A 217 2.74 -1.53 -16.41
CA TYR A 217 2.94 -0.31 -17.18
C TYR A 217 3.02 -0.60 -18.69
N LYS A 218 3.69 -1.70 -19.07
CA LYS A 218 3.84 -2.12 -20.47
C LYS A 218 2.56 -2.68 -21.07
N ARG A 219 1.70 -3.30 -20.25
CA ARG A 219 0.43 -3.93 -20.69
C ARG A 219 -0.80 -3.07 -20.43
N LEU A 220 -0.62 -1.82 -20.01
CA LEU A 220 -1.72 -0.92 -19.63
C LEU A 220 -2.76 -0.76 -20.75
N SER A 221 -2.31 -0.57 -21.99
CA SER A 221 -3.17 -0.47 -23.17
C SER A 221 -4.03 -1.71 -23.39
N ASP A 222 -3.46 -2.89 -23.19
CA ASP A 222 -4.15 -4.17 -23.42
C ASP A 222 -5.17 -4.40 -22.31
N LEU A 223 -4.75 -4.18 -21.06
CA LEU A 223 -5.60 -4.34 -19.87
C LEU A 223 -6.79 -3.37 -19.87
N SER A 224 -6.61 -2.16 -20.38
CA SER A 224 -7.68 -1.15 -20.41
C SER A 224 -8.82 -1.50 -21.37
N LYS A 225 -8.56 -2.36 -22.37
CA LYS A 225 -9.57 -2.84 -23.34
C LYS A 225 -10.42 -3.99 -22.80
N LEU A 226 -10.02 -4.62 -21.69
CA LEU A 226 -10.65 -5.83 -21.18
C LEU A 226 -11.90 -5.60 -20.31
N ASN A 227 -12.31 -4.33 -20.10
CA ASN A 227 -13.46 -3.97 -19.25
C ASN A 227 -13.43 -4.67 -17.88
N ILE A 228 -12.24 -4.69 -17.26
CA ILE A 228 -12.00 -5.30 -15.95
C ILE A 228 -12.93 -4.67 -14.90
N ARG A 229 -13.60 -5.52 -14.12
CA ARG A 229 -14.53 -5.06 -13.07
C ARG A 229 -13.95 -5.12 -11.68
N THR A 230 -13.01 -6.03 -11.43
CA THR A 230 -12.34 -6.19 -10.14
C THR A 230 -10.83 -6.14 -10.31
N ILE A 231 -10.14 -5.36 -9.49
CA ILE A 231 -8.69 -5.45 -9.33
C ILE A 231 -8.34 -5.93 -7.93
N VAL A 232 -7.47 -6.92 -7.86
CA VAL A 232 -6.89 -7.46 -6.62
C VAL A 232 -5.41 -7.16 -6.63
N CYS A 233 -4.91 -6.44 -5.64
CA CYS A 233 -3.49 -6.16 -5.46
C CYS A 233 -2.95 -6.98 -4.28
N ASP A 234 -2.19 -8.01 -4.56
CA ASP A 234 -1.54 -8.85 -3.57
C ASP A 234 -0.20 -8.25 -3.12
N GLU A 235 0.10 -8.33 -1.83
CA GLU A 235 1.25 -7.66 -1.22
C GLU A 235 1.36 -6.17 -1.60
N VAL A 236 0.32 -5.39 -1.26
CA VAL A 236 0.18 -3.95 -1.59
C VAL A 236 1.36 -3.09 -1.15
N HIS A 237 2.20 -3.58 -0.24
CA HIS A 237 3.45 -2.92 0.14
C HIS A 237 4.43 -2.76 -1.04
N ASN A 238 4.24 -3.48 -2.16
CA ASN A 238 4.96 -3.26 -3.41
C ASN A 238 4.63 -1.89 -4.07
N LEU A 239 3.55 -1.25 -3.65
CA LEU A 239 3.05 0.03 -4.18
C LEU A 239 3.36 1.23 -3.27
N ARG A 240 4.36 1.13 -2.37
CA ARG A 240 4.73 2.18 -1.41
C ARG A 240 5.02 3.55 -2.04
N SER A 241 5.72 3.54 -3.17
CA SER A 241 6.22 4.78 -3.79
C SER A 241 5.32 5.27 -4.92
N LYS A 242 4.68 6.41 -4.69
CA LYS A 242 3.75 7.07 -5.63
C LYS A 242 4.40 7.49 -6.95
N THR A 243 5.73 7.66 -6.97
CA THR A 243 6.48 8.08 -8.14
C THR A 243 6.76 6.92 -9.11
N THR A 244 6.62 5.67 -8.65
CA THR A 244 6.93 4.48 -9.45
C THR A 244 5.95 4.28 -10.61
N GLN A 245 6.47 3.70 -11.71
CA GLN A 245 5.64 3.32 -12.85
C GLN A 245 4.55 2.31 -12.47
N LYS A 246 4.86 1.38 -11.55
CA LYS A 246 3.93 0.37 -11.02
C LYS A 246 2.72 1.02 -10.34
N TYR A 247 2.97 1.99 -9.44
CA TYR A 247 1.90 2.73 -8.77
C TYR A 247 1.04 3.52 -9.76
N LYS A 248 1.67 4.24 -10.70
CA LYS A 248 0.96 5.01 -11.73
C LYS A 248 0.08 4.10 -12.60
N ALA A 249 0.56 2.91 -12.95
CA ALA A 249 -0.20 1.94 -13.74
C ALA A 249 -1.41 1.40 -12.96
N VAL A 250 -1.23 0.96 -11.70
CA VAL A 250 -2.35 0.52 -10.85
C VAL A 250 -3.38 1.63 -10.67
N LYS A 251 -2.94 2.87 -10.41
CA LYS A 251 -3.85 4.01 -10.26
C LYS A 251 -4.69 4.25 -11.52
N LYS A 252 -4.09 4.16 -12.71
CA LYS A 252 -4.81 4.31 -13.98
C LYS A 252 -5.82 3.19 -14.21
N LEU A 253 -5.43 1.93 -13.93
CA LEU A 253 -6.34 0.78 -14.05
C LEU A 253 -7.49 0.87 -13.05
N ALA A 254 -7.19 1.23 -11.82
CA ALA A 254 -8.17 1.46 -10.78
C ALA A 254 -9.21 2.50 -11.23
N ALA A 255 -8.79 3.59 -11.83
CA ALA A 255 -9.67 4.67 -12.29
C ALA A 255 -10.51 4.34 -13.54
N LEU A 256 -10.46 3.12 -14.08
CA LEU A 256 -11.27 2.75 -15.23
C LEU A 256 -12.78 2.80 -14.90
N PRO A 257 -13.64 3.35 -15.78
CA PRO A 257 -15.08 3.43 -15.53
C PRO A 257 -15.77 2.07 -15.35
N SER A 258 -15.21 1.03 -15.96
CA SER A 258 -15.70 -0.35 -15.85
C SER A 258 -15.38 -1.00 -14.49
N LEU A 259 -14.49 -0.40 -13.70
CA LEU A 259 -13.95 -1.00 -12.50
C LEU A 259 -14.76 -0.62 -11.25
N SER A 260 -15.48 -1.61 -10.72
CA SER A 260 -16.35 -1.45 -9.56
C SER A 260 -15.71 -1.90 -8.25
N TYR A 261 -14.77 -2.85 -8.31
CA TYR A 261 -14.23 -3.52 -7.12
C TYR A 261 -12.70 -3.45 -7.05
N ARG A 262 -12.19 -3.13 -5.87
CA ARG A 262 -10.80 -2.77 -5.59
C ARG A 262 -10.37 -3.36 -4.26
N ILE A 263 -9.57 -4.41 -4.33
CA ILE A 263 -9.18 -5.19 -3.15
C ILE A 263 -7.67 -5.17 -3.01
N GLY A 264 -7.18 -4.72 -1.86
CA GLY A 264 -5.77 -4.85 -1.48
C GLY A 264 -5.57 -5.96 -0.47
N LEU A 265 -4.49 -6.74 -0.61
CA LEU A 265 -4.06 -7.73 0.36
C LEU A 265 -2.68 -7.36 0.89
N SER A 266 -2.50 -7.45 2.20
CA SER A 266 -1.22 -7.22 2.86
C SER A 266 -0.99 -8.27 3.94
N GLY A 267 0.21 -8.85 3.97
CA GLY A 267 0.67 -9.67 5.09
C GLY A 267 1.33 -8.88 6.22
N THR A 268 1.65 -7.60 5.98
CA THR A 268 2.36 -6.77 6.96
C THR A 268 1.39 -6.04 7.89
N PRO A 269 1.56 -6.14 9.21
CA PRO A 269 0.72 -5.41 10.15
C PRO A 269 0.89 -3.90 9.97
N PHE A 270 -0.23 -3.20 9.83
CA PHE A 270 -0.44 -1.77 10.08
C PHE A 270 0.71 -0.80 9.74
N SER A 271 1.34 -0.94 8.57
CA SER A 271 2.29 0.08 8.11
C SER A 271 1.55 1.32 7.61
N ILE A 272 2.15 2.51 7.78
CA ILE A 272 1.63 3.79 7.25
C ILE A 272 1.35 3.71 5.74
N GLU A 273 2.03 2.82 5.03
CA GLU A 273 1.92 2.66 3.59
C GLU A 273 0.68 1.87 3.19
N VAL A 274 0.24 0.92 4.02
CA VAL A 274 -1.03 0.18 3.88
C VAL A 274 -2.21 1.17 4.00
N LEU A 275 -2.15 2.11 4.93
CA LEU A 275 -3.15 3.20 5.05
C LEU A 275 -3.15 4.13 3.82
N LYS A 276 -1.97 4.41 3.23
CA LYS A 276 -1.86 5.20 1.99
C LYS A 276 -2.42 4.44 0.77
N PHE A 277 -2.39 3.11 0.77
CA PHE A 277 -3.05 2.30 -0.25
C PHE A 277 -4.58 2.35 -0.11
N GLY A 278 -5.12 2.38 1.11
CA GLY A 278 -6.55 2.68 1.33
C GLY A 278 -6.96 4.03 0.72
N GLN A 279 -6.09 5.04 0.79
CA GLN A 279 -6.30 6.35 0.14
C GLN A 279 -6.16 6.31 -1.40
N LEU A 280 -5.63 5.23 -2.00
CA LEU A 280 -5.59 5.03 -3.45
C LEU A 280 -6.99 4.95 -4.05
N TRP A 281 -7.95 4.47 -3.26
CA TRP A 281 -9.33 4.23 -3.68
C TRP A 281 -10.27 5.39 -3.41
N ILE A 282 -9.81 6.38 -2.64
CA ILE A 282 -10.60 7.55 -2.20
C ILE A 282 -10.56 8.68 -3.27
N PHE A 283 -9.84 8.51 -4.37
CA PHE A 283 -9.80 9.44 -5.51
C PHE A 283 -10.09 8.75 -6.84
#